data_AF-A0A1F8ZLD4-F1
#
_entry.id   AF-A0A1F8ZLD4-F1
#
_cell.length_a   1.000
_cell.length_b   1.000
_cell.length_c   1.000
_cell.angle_alpha   90.00
_cell.angle_beta   90.00
_cell.angle_gamma   90.00
#
_symmetry.space_group_name_H-M   'P 1'
#
loop_
_entity.id
_entity.type
_entity.pdbx_description
1 polymer ?
#
loop_
_entity_poly.entity_id
_entity_poly.type
_entity_poly.pdbx_seq_one_letter_code
_entity_poly.pdbx_strand_id
1 'polypeptide(L)'
;MKGEKNPNWTVNWFFMKAQDTFAPLGPYVVLKDEIKDPHGLRLRLWVNGQLRQDSQSEEMIFKIPEIISRISSFGTLEPGDSIATGTPTGTSFSTQQYLKERDVVECEVEGIGRLKNPVKVEKPVYRSHFFTPPPNPLPHLRGEGKGEGA
;
A
#
# COMPACT_ATOMS: atom_id res chain seq x y z
N MET A 1 29.89 -26.70 -3.76
CA MET A 1 28.97 -26.16 -2.74
C MET A 1 28.14 -25.06 -3.40
N LYS A 2 26.87 -25.33 -3.73
CA LYS A 2 25.93 -24.32 -4.24
C LYS A 2 25.47 -23.49 -3.04
N GLY A 3 25.76 -22.19 -3.03
CA GLY A 3 25.25 -21.27 -2.03
C GLY A 3 23.73 -21.23 -2.09
N GLU A 4 23.09 -21.57 -0.97
CA GLU A 4 21.67 -21.34 -0.77
C GLU A 4 21.41 -19.83 -0.85
N LYS A 5 20.80 -19.40 -1.96
CA LYS A 5 20.14 -18.10 -2.02
C LYS A 5 18.87 -18.24 -1.20
N ASN A 6 18.93 -17.97 0.09
CA ASN A 6 17.74 -17.84 0.92
C ASN A 6 17.05 -16.52 0.50
N PRO A 7 15.96 -16.53 -0.30
CA PRO A 7 15.38 -15.32 -0.85
C PRO A 7 14.32 -14.79 0.10
N ASN A 8 14.66 -14.65 1.38
CA ASN A 8 13.82 -13.94 2.34
C ASN A 8 13.98 -12.43 2.11
N TRP A 9 13.62 -11.96 0.92
CA TRP A 9 13.26 -10.56 0.71
C TRP A 9 12.02 -10.33 1.57
N THR A 10 12.24 -9.75 2.74
CA THR A 10 11.18 -9.44 3.70
C THR A 10 10.21 -8.50 3.01
N VAL A 11 8.96 -8.92 2.81
CA VAL A 11 7.92 -8.07 2.24
C VAL A 11 7.72 -6.88 3.18
N ASN A 12 8.10 -5.69 2.73
CA ASN A 12 7.92 -4.46 3.49
C ASN A 12 6.55 -3.85 3.18
N TRP A 13 5.56 -4.21 3.98
CA TRP A 13 4.18 -3.72 3.83
C TRP A 13 4.05 -2.21 3.94
N PHE A 14 4.90 -1.57 4.75
CA PHE A 14 4.89 -0.12 4.93
C PHE A 14 5.23 0.57 3.62
N PHE A 15 6.36 0.23 3.01
CA PHE A 15 6.78 0.85 1.75
C PHE A 15 5.78 0.61 0.61
N MET A 16 5.10 -0.54 0.61
CA MET A 16 4.14 -0.89 -0.44
C MET A 16 2.74 -0.26 -0.27
N LYS A 17 2.43 0.29 0.92
CA LYS A 17 1.10 0.82 1.25
C LYS A 17 1.10 2.29 1.68
N ALA A 18 2.27 2.87 1.93
CA ALA A 18 2.43 4.23 2.42
C ALA A 18 2.79 5.25 1.31
N GLN A 19 2.63 4.89 0.03
CA GLN A 19 2.84 5.83 -1.07
C GLN A 19 1.71 6.86 -1.11
N ASP A 20 2.01 8.07 -1.60
CA ASP A 20 1.00 9.10 -1.81
C ASP A 20 -0.16 8.54 -2.65
N THR A 21 -1.39 8.92 -2.29
CA THR A 21 -2.65 8.45 -2.89
C THR A 21 -3.09 7.00 -2.59
N PHE A 22 -2.32 6.20 -1.83
CA PHE A 22 -2.62 4.76 -1.62
C PHE A 22 -3.62 4.46 -0.49
N ALA A 23 -4.05 5.48 0.26
CA ALA A 23 -5.09 5.37 1.27
C ALA A 23 -6.24 6.36 0.98
N PRO A 24 -7.04 6.13 -0.08
CA PRO A 24 -8.21 6.95 -0.33
C PRO A 24 -9.30 6.63 0.71
N LEU A 25 -9.80 7.67 1.39
CA LEU A 25 -10.91 7.59 2.35
C LEU A 25 -12.07 8.48 1.90
N GLY A 26 -13.30 8.01 2.11
CA GLY A 26 -14.53 8.71 1.73
C GLY A 26 -15.58 7.75 1.14
N PRO A 27 -16.65 8.27 0.51
CA PRO A 27 -16.91 9.69 0.26
C PRO A 27 -17.36 10.48 1.50
N TYR A 28 -17.82 9.77 2.54
CA TYR A 28 -18.34 10.37 3.78
C TYR A 28 -17.80 9.61 4.99
N VAL A 29 -17.93 10.23 6.16
CA VAL A 29 -17.83 9.56 7.46
C VAL A 29 -19.25 9.45 7.99
N VAL A 30 -19.73 8.22 8.19
CA VAL A 30 -21.04 7.96 8.81
C VAL A 30 -20.89 7.79 10.31
N LEU A 31 -21.88 8.23 11.06
CA LEU A 31 -21.89 8.08 12.52
C LEU A 31 -22.38 6.70 12.93
N LYS A 32 -22.02 6.30 14.14
CA LYS A 32 -22.33 4.97 14.70
C LYS A 32 -23.84 4.69 14.72
N ASP A 33 -24.65 5.70 14.98
CA ASP A 33 -26.11 5.60 15.08
C ASP A 33 -26.82 5.49 13.72
N GLU A 34 -26.14 5.82 12.62
CA GLU A 34 -26.68 5.68 11.26
C GLU A 34 -26.57 4.24 10.74
N ILE A 35 -25.67 3.42 11.32
CA ILE A 35 -25.46 2.02 10.95
C ILE A 35 -25.89 1.11 12.10
N LYS A 36 -27.01 0.42 11.93
CA LYS A 36 -27.57 -0.48 12.97
C LYS A 36 -26.65 -1.65 13.30
N ASP A 37 -26.08 -2.28 12.27
CA ASP A 37 -25.16 -3.39 12.41
C ASP A 37 -23.96 -3.23 11.44
N PRO A 38 -22.77 -2.84 11.94
CA PRO A 38 -21.58 -2.69 11.11
C PRO A 38 -20.97 -4.03 10.68
N HIS A 39 -21.50 -5.15 11.18
CA HIS A 39 -21.08 -6.50 10.80
C HIS A 39 -22.02 -7.16 9.79
N GLY A 40 -23.07 -6.47 9.30
CA GLY A 40 -23.98 -6.97 8.26
C GLY A 40 -23.88 -6.26 6.91
N LEU A 41 -22.85 -5.44 6.66
CA LEU A 41 -22.74 -4.60 5.46
C LEU A 41 -22.15 -5.37 4.27
N ARG A 42 -22.71 -5.20 3.07
CA ARG A 42 -22.09 -5.64 1.81
C ARG A 42 -20.94 -4.70 1.43
N LEU A 43 -19.81 -5.27 1.01
CA LEU A 43 -18.66 -4.56 0.44
C LEU A 43 -18.45 -5.00 -1.00
N ARG A 44 -18.30 -4.05 -1.91
CA ARG A 44 -18.08 -4.33 -3.33
C ARG A 44 -17.01 -3.43 -3.92
N LEU A 45 -16.23 -4.00 -4.85
CA LEU A 45 -15.22 -3.26 -5.60
C LEU A 45 -15.30 -3.60 -7.09
N TRP A 46 -15.24 -2.57 -7.92
CA TRP A 46 -15.19 -2.69 -9.36
C TRP A 46 -13.93 -2.03 -9.93
N VAL A 47 -13.45 -2.57 -11.04
CA VAL A 47 -12.45 -1.92 -11.90
C VAL A 47 -13.05 -1.79 -13.28
N ASN A 48 -13.24 -0.55 -13.76
CA ASN A 48 -13.91 -0.24 -15.02
C ASN A 48 -15.30 -0.90 -15.14
N GLY A 49 -16.07 -0.89 -14.05
CA GLY A 49 -17.39 -1.52 -13.97
C GLY A 49 -17.38 -3.06 -13.85
N GLN A 50 -16.22 -3.71 -13.91
CA GLN A 50 -16.11 -5.16 -13.68
C GLN A 50 -15.95 -5.45 -12.19
N LEU A 51 -16.84 -6.27 -11.63
CA LEU A 51 -16.80 -6.66 -10.22
C LEU A 51 -15.54 -7.49 -9.95
N ARG A 52 -14.73 -7.07 -8.97
CA ARG A 52 -13.46 -7.73 -8.58
C ARG A 52 -13.48 -8.25 -7.16
N GLN A 53 -14.21 -7.59 -6.26
CA GLN A 53 -14.42 -8.06 -4.89
C GLN A 53 -15.89 -7.89 -4.51
N ASP A 54 -16.44 -8.87 -3.81
CA ASP A 54 -17.81 -8.88 -3.33
C ASP A 54 -17.90 -9.77 -2.09
N SER A 55 -18.25 -9.20 -0.94
CA SER A 55 -18.25 -9.90 0.36
C SER A 55 -19.15 -9.15 1.35
N GLN A 56 -19.26 -9.69 2.56
CA GLN A 56 -19.98 -9.09 3.68
C GLN A 56 -19.06 -8.93 4.88
N SER A 57 -19.25 -7.85 5.65
CA SER A 57 -18.49 -7.59 6.88
C SER A 57 -18.70 -8.66 7.96
N GLU A 58 -19.68 -9.54 7.80
CA GLU A 58 -19.90 -10.68 8.70
C GLU A 58 -18.74 -11.69 8.58
N GLU A 59 -18.11 -11.77 7.41
CA GLU A 59 -16.98 -12.67 7.12
C GLU A 59 -15.66 -12.19 7.74
N MET A 60 -15.63 -11.03 8.40
CA MET A 60 -14.45 -10.56 9.13
C MET A 60 -14.04 -11.58 10.21
N ILE A 61 -12.78 -12.04 10.12
CA ILE A 61 -12.18 -12.97 11.08
C ILE A 61 -12.11 -12.35 12.48
N PHE A 62 -11.67 -11.08 12.56
CA PHE A 62 -11.61 -10.30 13.80
C PHE A 62 -12.64 -9.17 13.72
N LYS A 63 -13.50 -9.05 14.73
CA LYS A 63 -14.54 -8.01 14.76
C LYS A 63 -13.97 -6.66 15.19
N ILE A 64 -14.70 -5.57 14.91
CA ILE A 64 -14.23 -4.20 15.17
C ILE A 64 -13.81 -4.01 16.64
N PRO A 65 -14.57 -4.47 17.66
CA PRO A 65 -14.14 -4.34 19.06
C PRO A 65 -12.83 -5.06 19.37
N GLU A 66 -12.59 -6.22 18.76
CA GLU A 66 -11.35 -6.98 18.93
C GLU A 66 -10.16 -6.28 18.28
N ILE A 67 -10.34 -5.76 17.06
CA ILE A 67 -9.32 -4.98 16.36
C ILE A 67 -8.91 -3.76 17.20
N ILE A 68 -9.88 -3.01 17.71
CA ILE A 68 -9.64 -1.83 18.56
C ILE A 68 -8.88 -2.25 19.82
N SER A 69 -9.37 -3.27 20.54
CA SER A 69 -8.74 -3.77 21.76
C SER A 69 -7.31 -4.24 21.53
N ARG A 70 -7.04 -4.86 20.36
CA ARG A 70 -5.71 -5.35 20.04
C ARG A 70 -4.75 -4.21 19.74
N ILE A 71 -5.16 -3.25 18.93
CA ILE A 71 -4.32 -2.10 18.58
C ILE A 71 -4.04 -1.25 19.83
N SER A 72 -5.03 -1.01 20.68
CA SER A 72 -4.87 -0.23 21.91
C SER A 72 -3.94 -0.88 22.95
N SER A 73 -3.65 -2.18 22.82
CA SER A 73 -2.65 -2.87 23.66
C SER A 73 -1.20 -2.56 23.26
N PHE A 74 -0.98 -2.01 22.06
CA PHE A 74 0.35 -1.68 21.54
C PHE A 74 0.67 -0.19 21.57
N GLY A 75 -0.36 0.65 21.39
CA GLY A 75 -0.22 2.10 21.32
C GLY A 75 -1.50 2.79 21.77
N THR A 76 -1.39 4.06 22.16
CA THR A 76 -2.55 4.88 22.50
C THR A 76 -3.28 5.25 21.21
N LEU A 77 -4.60 5.03 21.17
CA LEU A 77 -5.47 5.49 20.10
C LEU A 77 -5.94 6.91 20.40
N GLU A 78 -5.86 7.79 19.40
CA GLU A 78 -6.25 9.19 19.50
C GLU A 78 -7.49 9.49 18.65
N PRO A 79 -8.30 10.50 19.03
CA PRO A 79 -9.36 10.99 18.17
C PRO A 79 -8.81 11.41 16.80
N GLY A 80 -9.38 10.85 15.73
CA GLY A 80 -8.92 11.05 14.35
C GLY A 80 -8.16 9.86 13.76
N ASP A 81 -7.76 8.90 14.58
CA ASP A 81 -7.14 7.66 14.09
C ASP A 81 -8.11 6.89 13.18
N SER A 82 -7.57 6.37 12.08
CA SER A 82 -8.30 5.59 11.09
C SER A 82 -7.72 4.18 10.98
N ILE A 83 -8.57 3.17 11.16
CA ILE A 83 -8.17 1.75 11.16
C ILE A 83 -8.70 1.07 9.90
N ALA A 84 -7.80 0.59 9.05
CA ALA A 84 -8.17 -0.28 7.92
C ALA A 84 -8.40 -1.71 8.43
N THR A 85 -9.66 -2.18 8.40
CA THR A 85 -10.08 -3.44 9.05
C THR A 85 -9.78 -4.71 8.26
N GLY A 86 -9.20 -4.59 7.07
CA GLY A 86 -8.86 -5.70 6.20
C GLY A 86 -9.51 -5.59 4.82
N THR A 87 -9.30 -6.60 3.99
CA THR A 87 -9.90 -6.70 2.65
C THR A 87 -10.37 -8.13 2.41
N PRO A 88 -11.52 -8.32 1.74
CA PRO A 88 -11.97 -9.65 1.34
C PRO A 88 -11.07 -10.25 0.24
N THR A 89 -11.42 -11.44 -0.22
CA THR A 89 -10.74 -12.11 -1.35
C THR A 89 -10.84 -11.28 -2.65
N GLY A 90 -10.04 -11.63 -3.67
CA GLY A 90 -10.09 -10.95 -4.98
C GLY A 90 -9.09 -9.81 -5.15
N THR A 91 -8.13 -9.65 -4.22
CA THR A 91 -7.04 -8.68 -4.38
C THR A 91 -6.13 -9.02 -5.56
N SER A 92 -5.45 -8.01 -6.11
CA SER A 92 -4.49 -8.19 -7.21
C SER A 92 -3.36 -9.19 -6.89
N PHE A 93 -2.99 -9.34 -5.62
CA PHE A 93 -1.98 -10.33 -5.21
C PHE A 93 -2.47 -11.76 -5.42
N SER A 94 -3.75 -12.04 -5.15
CA SER A 94 -4.37 -13.36 -5.35
C SER A 94 -4.74 -13.64 -6.81
N THR A 95 -5.19 -12.62 -7.55
CA THR A 95 -5.71 -12.78 -8.91
C THR A 95 -4.67 -12.53 -9.99
N GLN A 96 -3.51 -11.94 -9.63
CA GLN A 96 -2.48 -11.43 -10.54
C GLN A 96 -2.99 -10.37 -11.54
N GLN A 97 -4.13 -9.72 -11.22
CA GLN A 97 -4.71 -8.66 -12.03
C GLN A 97 -4.43 -7.30 -11.40
N TYR A 98 -3.38 -6.63 -11.89
CA TYR A 98 -2.95 -5.32 -11.40
C TYR A 98 -3.64 -4.17 -12.13
N LEU A 99 -3.77 -3.03 -11.45
CA LEU A 99 -4.31 -1.79 -12.00
C LEU A 99 -3.39 -1.23 -13.10
N LYS A 100 -3.99 -0.58 -14.07
CA LYS A 100 -3.33 0.04 -15.23
C LYS A 100 -3.65 1.52 -15.31
N GLU A 101 -2.86 2.24 -16.11
CA GLU A 101 -3.13 3.62 -16.50
C GLU A 101 -4.58 3.78 -16.96
N ARG A 102 -5.28 4.79 -16.42
CA ARG A 102 -6.69 5.14 -16.70
C ARG A 102 -7.74 4.14 -16.19
N ASP A 103 -7.36 3.11 -15.47
CA ASP A 103 -8.34 2.29 -14.76
C ASP A 103 -9.13 3.17 -13.77
N VAL A 104 -10.39 2.86 -13.59
CA VAL A 104 -11.23 3.50 -12.56
C VAL A 104 -11.62 2.45 -11.55
N VAL A 105 -11.19 2.64 -10.30
CA VAL A 105 -11.56 1.82 -9.17
C VAL A 105 -12.78 2.43 -8.48
N GLU A 106 -13.81 1.64 -8.30
CA GLU A 106 -15.00 2.01 -7.52
C GLU A 106 -15.11 1.09 -6.32
N CYS A 107 -15.15 1.64 -5.11
CA CYS A 107 -15.35 0.90 -3.87
C CYS A 107 -16.68 1.32 -3.24
N GLU A 108 -17.48 0.37 -2.78
CA GLU A 108 -18.75 0.63 -2.12
C GLU A 108 -18.87 -0.18 -0.84
N VAL A 109 -19.38 0.48 0.19
CA VAL A 109 -19.88 -0.16 1.39
C VAL A 109 -21.35 0.22 1.54
N GLU A 110 -22.19 -0.80 1.69
CA GLU A 110 -23.63 -0.63 1.90
C GLU A 110 -23.91 0.31 3.09
N GLY A 111 -24.83 1.25 2.91
CA GLY A 111 -25.16 2.25 3.94
C GLY A 111 -24.16 3.40 4.10
N ILE A 112 -22.97 3.34 3.49
CA ILE A 112 -21.96 4.42 3.57
C ILE A 112 -21.87 5.19 2.25
N GLY A 113 -21.71 4.48 1.13
CA GLY A 113 -21.62 5.09 -0.19
C GLY A 113 -20.52 4.50 -1.06
N ARG A 114 -20.33 5.13 -2.21
CA ARG A 114 -19.40 4.68 -3.26
C ARG A 114 -18.33 5.73 -3.52
N LEU A 115 -17.08 5.31 -3.47
CA LEU A 115 -15.89 6.12 -3.76
C LEU A 115 -15.31 5.71 -5.13
N LYS A 116 -14.99 6.69 -5.98
CA LYS A 116 -14.49 6.47 -7.34
C LYS A 116 -13.13 7.13 -7.53
N ASN A 117 -12.12 6.31 -7.83
CA ASN A 117 -10.72 6.71 -7.89
C ASN A 117 -10.12 6.38 -9.27
N PRO A 118 -9.80 7.39 -10.10
CA PRO A 118 -9.08 7.17 -11.34
C PRO A 118 -7.60 6.86 -11.06
N VAL A 119 -7.05 5.88 -11.76
CA VAL A 119 -5.65 5.47 -11.68
C VAL A 119 -4.84 6.23 -12.71
N LYS A 120 -3.73 6.81 -12.24
CA LYS A 120 -2.74 7.49 -13.09
C LYS A 120 -1.35 7.00 -12.74
N VAL A 121 -0.64 6.53 -13.76
CA VAL A 121 0.78 6.17 -13.70
C VAL A 121 1.58 7.45 -13.58
N GLU A 122 2.36 7.53 -12.51
CA GLU A 122 3.34 8.57 -12.36
C GLU A 122 4.47 8.37 -13.39
N LYS A 123 4.82 9.42 -14.12
CA LYS A 123 6.02 9.39 -14.95
C LYS A 123 7.23 9.46 -14.03
N PRO A 124 8.18 8.52 -14.11
CA PRO A 124 9.36 8.58 -13.25
C PRO A 124 10.09 9.90 -13.49
N VAL A 125 10.22 10.70 -12.43
CA VAL A 125 11.11 11.86 -12.44
C VAL A 125 12.52 11.32 -12.29
N TYR A 126 13.13 10.87 -13.38
CA TYR A 126 14.57 10.68 -13.39
C TYR A 126 15.20 12.06 -13.22
N ARG A 127 15.70 12.36 -12.02
CA ARG A 127 16.58 13.52 -11.82
C ARG A 127 17.79 13.29 -12.72
N SER A 128 17.86 14.02 -13.84
CA SER A 128 18.97 13.98 -14.80
C SER A 128 20.32 14.43 -14.21
N HIS A 129 20.37 14.79 -12.93
CA HIS A 129 21.48 15.49 -12.28
C HIS A 129 22.37 14.60 -11.39
N PHE A 130 22.20 13.27 -11.39
CA PHE A 130 23.06 12.36 -10.62
C PHE A 130 24.21 11.74 -11.43
N PHE A 131 24.39 12.13 -12.70
CA PHE A 131 25.45 11.60 -13.56
C PHE A 131 26.31 12.69 -14.21
N THR A 132 26.68 13.72 -13.46
CA THR A 132 27.97 14.38 -13.72
C THR A 132 29.01 13.66 -12.87
N PRO A 133 29.97 12.91 -13.45
CA PRO A 133 31.13 12.48 -12.67
C PRO A 133 31.77 13.73 -12.05
N PRO A 134 32.29 13.65 -10.81
CA PRO A 134 32.92 14.79 -10.18
C PRO A 134 34.01 15.36 -11.10
N PRO A 135 34.10 16.69 -11.28
CA PRO A 135 35.17 17.29 -12.05
C PRO A 135 36.47 17.08 -11.27
N ASN A 136 37.29 16.15 -11.76
CA ASN A 136 38.54 15.63 -11.21
C ASN A 136 38.45 14.68 -9.99
N PRO A 137 39.27 13.61 -9.98
CA PRO A 137 39.53 12.85 -8.76
C PRO A 137 40.24 13.74 -7.73
N LEU A 138 39.89 13.54 -6.46
CA LEU A 138 40.47 14.24 -5.32
C LEU A 138 42.02 14.16 -5.35
N PRO A 139 42.74 15.28 -5.15
CA PRO A 139 44.20 15.37 -5.35
C PRO A 139 45.05 14.50 -4.42
N HIS A 140 44.45 13.74 -3.50
CA HIS A 140 45.11 12.90 -2.50
C HIS A 140 45.10 11.40 -2.82
N LEU A 141 44.51 10.97 -3.94
CA LEU A 141 44.64 9.61 -4.46
C LEU A 141 45.69 9.50 -5.58
N ARG A 142 46.75 10.31 -5.51
CA ARG A 142 47.99 10.06 -6.23
C ARG A 142 48.92 9.27 -5.30
N GLY A 143 48.60 8.00 -5.12
CA GLY A 143 49.55 7.04 -4.54
C GLY A 143 50.71 6.91 -5.51
N GLU A 144 51.88 7.40 -5.10
CA GLU A 144 53.14 7.27 -5.83
C GLU A 144 53.42 5.78 -6.08
N GLY A 145 53.46 5.40 -7.36
CA GLY A 145 54.06 4.14 -7.76
C GLY A 145 55.56 4.19 -7.46
N LYS A 146 55.97 3.54 -6.37
CA LYS A 146 57.35 3.06 -6.25
C LYS A 146 57.48 1.86 -7.18
N GLY A 147 58.26 2.05 -8.23
CA GLY A 147 58.74 0.97 -9.08
C GLY A 147 59.82 0.15 -8.40
N GLU A 148 59.87 -1.12 -8.80
CA GLU A 148 60.96 -2.11 -8.79
C GLU A 148 60.25 -3.38 -9.33
N GLY A 149 60.63 -4.05 -10.40
CA GLY A 149 61.95 -4.33 -10.95
C GLY A 149 62.13 -5.85 -10.94
N ALA A 150 62.31 -6.43 -12.14
CA ALA A 150 62.45 -7.86 -12.49
C ALA A 150 61.16 -8.66 -12.76
#